data_AF-A0A1B9A0A7-F1
#
_entry.id   AF-A0A1B9A0A7-F1
#
_cell.length_a   1.000
_cell.length_b   1.000
_cell.length_c   1.000
_cell.angle_alpha   90.00
_cell.angle_beta   90.00
_cell.angle_gamma   90.00
#
_symmetry.space_group_name_H-M   'P 1'
#
loop_
_entity.id
_entity.type
_entity.pdbx_description
1 polymer ?
#
loop_
_entity_poly.entity_id
_entity_poly.type
_entity_poly.pdbx_seq_one_letter_code
_entity_poly.pdbx_strand_id
1 'polypeptide(L)'
;MKKLNPSYFEFFFFRYGIIVVFVQIVSISLHIYLKEEDLVYLAIPAILCVLFLLFICSSEYRILRKNLPPANVFLTDNSLIINEVSYSSEQIEEISYMSVRNTLNKFPDYFYEIKTIDGVYFYFLDKRMNWKGESPTMKLLIANPLFSSKTKEKGQSSEGFSAFHKQDKL
;
A
#
# COMPACT_ATOMS: atom_id res chain seq x y z
N MET A 1 8.57 0.16 19.07
CA MET A 1 8.75 0.09 17.59
C MET A 1 7.42 -0.26 16.93
N LYS A 2 7.00 0.49 15.91
CA LYS A 2 5.74 0.28 15.17
C LYS A 2 6.01 0.25 13.67
N LYS A 3 5.63 -0.83 12.97
CA LYS A 3 5.73 -0.89 11.50
C LYS A 3 4.73 0.07 10.86
N LEU A 4 5.18 0.91 9.93
CA LEU A 4 4.35 1.92 9.27
C LEU A 4 3.69 1.40 7.99
N ASN A 5 4.37 0.57 7.19
CA ASN A 5 3.82 0.02 5.96
C ASN A 5 3.16 -1.36 6.16
N PRO A 6 2.09 -1.70 5.40
CA PRO A 6 1.57 -3.07 5.34
C PRO A 6 2.55 -4.00 4.61
N SER A 7 2.33 -5.31 4.71
CA SER A 7 2.97 -6.24 3.78
C SER A 7 2.35 -6.12 2.38
N TYR A 8 3.11 -6.43 1.32
CA TYR A 8 2.56 -6.43 -0.04
C TYR A 8 1.38 -7.39 -0.19
N PHE A 9 1.51 -8.58 0.39
CA PHE A 9 0.45 -9.57 0.37
C PHE A 9 -0.82 -9.01 1.03
N GLU A 10 -0.70 -8.45 2.24
CA GLU A 10 -1.83 -7.84 2.95
C GLU A 10 -2.49 -6.73 2.13
N PHE A 11 -1.68 -5.85 1.54
CA PHE A 11 -2.17 -4.73 0.72
C PHE A 11 -3.02 -5.21 -0.47
N PHE A 12 -2.49 -6.13 -1.29
CA PHE A 12 -3.22 -6.62 -2.47
C PHE A 12 -4.33 -7.61 -2.10
N PHE A 13 -4.16 -8.40 -1.04
CA PHE A 13 -5.16 -9.34 -0.57
C PHE A 13 -6.42 -8.63 -0.09
N PHE A 14 -6.32 -7.51 0.63
CA PHE A 14 -7.52 -6.77 1.03
C PHE A 14 -8.26 -6.13 -0.16
N ARG A 15 -7.54 -5.78 -1.24
CA ARG A 15 -8.12 -5.17 -2.44
C ARG A 15 -8.87 -6.19 -3.29
N TYR A 16 -8.28 -7.36 -3.52
CA TYR A 16 -8.81 -8.38 -4.43
C TYR A 16 -9.47 -9.56 -3.73
N GLY A 17 -9.08 -9.85 -2.50
CA GLY A 17 -9.60 -10.95 -1.70
C GLY A 17 -11.09 -10.79 -1.41
N ILE A 18 -11.59 -9.56 -1.26
CA ILE A 18 -13.04 -9.30 -1.12
C ILE A 18 -13.81 -9.78 -2.35
N ILE A 19 -13.27 -9.56 -3.55
CA ILE A 19 -13.87 -10.03 -4.80
C ILE A 19 -13.90 -11.55 -4.83
N VAL A 20 -12.79 -12.20 -4.45
CA VAL A 20 -12.70 -13.66 -4.36
C VAL A 20 -13.72 -14.22 -3.38
N VAL A 21 -13.80 -13.65 -2.17
CA VAL A 21 -14.77 -14.07 -1.14
C VAL A 21 -16.20 -13.91 -1.64
N PHE A 22 -16.52 -12.80 -2.30
CA PHE A 22 -17.84 -12.59 -2.88
C PHE A 22 -18.19 -13.64 -3.94
N VAL A 23 -17.28 -13.94 -4.86
CA VAL A 23 -17.47 -14.99 -5.86
C VAL A 23 -17.71 -16.35 -5.19
N GLN A 24 -16.94 -16.68 -4.14
CA GLN A 24 -17.15 -17.92 -3.38
C GLN A 24 -18.52 -17.99 -2.70
N ILE A 25 -18.98 -16.90 -2.08
CA ILE A 25 -20.31 -16.84 -1.45
C ILE A 25 -21.41 -17.08 -2.49
N VAL A 26 -21.29 -16.47 -3.67
CA VAL A 26 -22.25 -16.65 -4.77
C VAL A 26 -22.22 -18.08 -5.29
N SER A 27 -21.03 -18.66 -5.52
CA SER A 27 -20.88 -20.04 -5.95
C SER A 27 -21.49 -21.04 -4.96
N ILE A 28 -21.26 -20.86 -3.66
CA ILE A 28 -21.84 -21.69 -2.60
C ILE A 28 -23.37 -21.56 -2.58
N SER A 29 -23.87 -20.32 -2.69
CA SER A 29 -25.31 -20.05 -2.68
C SER A 29 -26.01 -20.68 -3.89
N LEU A 30 -25.40 -20.63 -5.07
CA LEU A 30 -25.90 -21.29 -6.28
C LEU A 30 -25.89 -22.81 -6.15
N HIS A 31 -24.82 -23.39 -5.61
CA HIS A 31 -24.71 -24.83 -5.40
C HIS A 31 -25.82 -25.35 -4.47
N ILE A 32 -26.08 -24.64 -3.36
CA ILE A 32 -27.17 -24.97 -2.43
C ILE A 32 -28.55 -24.81 -3.10
N TYR A 33 -28.76 -23.71 -3.85
CA TYR A 33 -30.04 -23.44 -4.50
C TYR A 33 -30.40 -24.46 -5.58
N LEU A 34 -29.41 -24.85 -6.38
CA LEU A 34 -29.58 -25.82 -7.48
C LEU A 34 -29.61 -27.28 -6.98
N LYS A 35 -29.29 -27.52 -5.69
CA LYS A 35 -29.15 -28.86 -5.10
C LYS A 35 -28.17 -29.73 -5.90
N GLU A 36 -27.09 -29.12 -6.37
CA GLU A 36 -26.04 -29.82 -7.09
C GLU A 36 -25.27 -30.70 -6.10
N GLU A 37 -25.06 -31.98 -6.40
CA GLU A 37 -24.35 -32.91 -5.51
C GLU A 37 -22.85 -32.96 -5.80
N ASP A 38 -22.44 -32.55 -7.01
CA ASP A 38 -21.05 -32.59 -7.42
C ASP A 38 -20.26 -31.38 -6.88
N LEU A 39 -19.32 -31.67 -5.99
CA LEU A 39 -18.42 -30.70 -5.37
C LEU A 39 -17.42 -30.09 -6.37
N VAL A 40 -17.24 -30.69 -7.55
CA VAL A 40 -16.38 -30.15 -8.61
C VAL A 40 -16.85 -28.74 -9.03
N TYR A 41 -18.15 -28.48 -9.01
CA TYR A 41 -18.72 -27.17 -9.32
C TYR A 41 -18.36 -26.07 -8.30
N LEU A 42 -17.94 -26.44 -7.08
CA LEU A 42 -17.37 -25.51 -6.10
C LEU A 42 -15.85 -25.42 -6.23
N ALA A 43 -15.19 -26.55 -6.47
CA ALA A 43 -13.73 -26.63 -6.53
C ALA A 43 -13.15 -25.84 -7.71
N ILE A 44 -13.75 -25.94 -8.91
CA ILE A 44 -13.23 -25.27 -10.11
C ILE A 44 -13.24 -23.74 -9.95
N PRO A 45 -14.36 -23.09 -9.59
CA PRO A 45 -14.37 -21.65 -9.33
C PRO A 45 -13.39 -21.24 -8.23
N ALA A 46 -13.29 -22.01 -7.14
CA ALA A 46 -12.33 -21.75 -6.06
C ALA A 46 -10.88 -21.73 -6.55
N ILE A 47 -10.46 -22.74 -7.29
CA ILE A 47 -9.11 -22.83 -7.85
C ILE A 47 -8.85 -21.66 -8.81
N LEU A 48 -9.79 -21.37 -9.72
CA LEU A 48 -9.67 -20.27 -10.66
C LEU A 48 -9.56 -18.91 -9.94
N CYS A 49 -10.35 -18.68 -8.90
CA CYS A 49 -10.27 -17.46 -8.09
C CYS A 49 -8.91 -17.31 -7.41
N VAL A 50 -8.35 -18.38 -6.84
CA VAL A 50 -7.03 -18.34 -6.19
C VAL A 50 -5.94 -18.06 -7.21
N LEU A 51 -5.96 -18.74 -8.36
CA LEU A 51 -4.98 -18.51 -9.43
C LEU A 51 -5.06 -17.07 -9.97
N PHE A 52 -6.27 -16.56 -10.17
CA PHE A 52 -6.50 -15.18 -10.60
C PHE A 52 -5.99 -14.17 -9.58
N LEU A 53 -6.26 -14.40 -8.29
CA LEU A 53 -5.76 -13.56 -7.19
C LEU A 53 -4.23 -13.53 -7.19
N LEU A 54 -3.58 -14.70 -7.25
CA LEU A 54 -2.11 -14.79 -7.30
C LEU A 54 -1.54 -14.06 -8.52
N PHE A 55 -2.17 -14.21 -9.69
CA PHE A 55 -1.75 -13.56 -10.92
C PHE A 55 -1.83 -12.03 -10.81
N ILE A 56 -2.97 -11.49 -10.37
CA ILE A 56 -3.14 -10.04 -10.22
C ILE A 56 -2.19 -9.49 -9.16
N CYS A 57 -2.11 -10.11 -7.98
CA CYS A 57 -1.21 -9.66 -6.92
C CYS A 57 0.25 -9.65 -7.38
N SER A 58 0.69 -10.68 -8.14
CA SER A 58 2.05 -10.74 -8.68
C SER A 58 2.30 -9.67 -9.75
N SER A 59 1.33 -9.46 -10.65
CA SER A 59 1.42 -8.46 -11.71
C SER A 59 1.52 -7.04 -11.14
N GLU A 60 0.60 -6.67 -10.24
CA GLU A 60 0.63 -5.35 -9.60
C GLU A 60 1.86 -5.16 -8.73
N TYR A 61 2.31 -6.20 -8.01
CA TYR A 61 3.56 -6.16 -7.26
C TYR A 61 4.76 -5.83 -8.17
N ARG A 62 4.86 -6.48 -9.33
CA ARG A 62 5.95 -6.21 -10.28
C ARG A 62 5.91 -4.79 -10.81
N ILE A 63 4.72 -4.29 -11.16
CA ILE A 63 4.52 -2.92 -11.60
C ILE A 63 4.91 -1.93 -10.50
N LEU A 64 4.44 -2.15 -9.27
CA LEU A 64 4.75 -1.32 -8.13
C LEU A 64 6.26 -1.29 -7.85
N ARG A 65 6.89 -2.46 -7.76
CA ARG A 65 8.32 -2.60 -7.51
C ARG A 65 9.17 -1.90 -8.58
N LYS A 66 8.73 -1.91 -9.85
CA LYS A 66 9.44 -1.26 -10.95
C LYS A 66 9.38 0.26 -10.89
N ASN A 67 8.25 0.82 -10.47
CA ASN A 67 8.01 2.27 -10.55
C ASN A 67 8.25 3.01 -9.22
N LEU A 68 7.93 2.38 -8.09
CA LEU A 68 8.01 2.95 -6.75
C LEU A 68 8.40 1.84 -5.76
N PRO A 69 9.67 1.41 -5.69
CA PRO A 69 10.09 0.33 -4.82
C PRO A 69 9.82 0.70 -3.35
N PRO A 70 8.83 0.05 -2.68
CA PRO A 70 8.48 0.39 -1.32
C PRO A 70 9.56 -0.04 -0.31
N ALA A 71 9.98 0.91 0.50
CA ALA A 71 10.81 0.69 1.66
C ALA A 71 10.01 0.09 2.81
N ASN A 72 10.68 -0.72 3.63
CA ASN A 72 10.16 -1.14 4.92
C ASN A 72 10.48 -0.07 5.94
N VAL A 73 9.45 0.48 6.58
CA VAL A 73 9.59 1.60 7.51
C VAL A 73 9.02 1.24 8.88
N PHE A 74 9.84 1.41 9.90
CA PHE A 74 9.45 1.28 11.31
C PHE A 74 9.67 2.59 12.05
N LEU A 75 8.67 3.00 12.82
CA LEU A 75 8.75 4.12 13.72
C LEU A 75 9.24 3.66 15.09
N THR A 76 10.29 4.28 15.59
CA THR A 76 10.71 4.22 17.00
C THR A 76 10.40 5.54 17.70
N ASP A 77 10.76 5.67 18.96
CA ASP A 77 10.52 6.92 19.69
C ASP A 77 11.36 8.07 19.13
N ASN A 78 12.59 7.76 18.68
CA ASN A 78 13.60 8.77 18.29
C ASN A 78 14.05 8.68 16.81
N SER A 79 13.67 7.64 16.08
CA SER A 79 14.16 7.38 14.72
C SER A 79 13.14 6.70 13.81
N LEU A 80 13.39 6.80 12.50
CA LEU A 80 12.78 5.94 11.49
C LEU A 80 13.80 4.89 11.05
N ILE A 81 13.43 3.61 11.17
CA ILE A 81 14.21 2.52 10.59
C ILE A 81 13.66 2.28 9.18
N ILE A 82 14.46 2.57 8.16
CA ILE A 82 14.13 2.45 6.75
C ILE A 82 15.06 1.40 6.14
N ASN A 83 14.51 0.28 5.65
CA ASN A 83 15.28 -0.85 5.11
C ASN A 83 16.43 -1.28 6.04
N GLU A 84 16.13 -1.43 7.34
CA GLU A 84 17.08 -1.84 8.39
C GLU A 84 18.13 -0.78 8.78
N VAL A 85 18.13 0.39 8.15
CA VAL A 85 18.99 1.53 8.49
C VAL A 85 18.22 2.52 9.36
N SER A 86 18.80 2.94 10.48
CA SER A 86 18.19 3.92 11.39
C SER A 86 18.52 5.36 10.99
N TYR A 87 17.48 6.17 10.79
CA TYR A 87 17.57 7.60 10.51
C TYR A 87 17.01 8.40 11.69
N SER A 88 17.80 9.29 12.27
CA SER A 88 17.30 10.23 13.27
C SER A 88 16.35 11.26 12.65
N SER A 89 15.53 11.92 13.46
CA SER A 89 14.65 12.99 12.97
C SER A 89 15.41 14.13 12.30
N GLU A 90 16.64 14.40 12.72
CA GLU A 90 17.52 15.40 12.12
C GLU A 90 17.91 15.02 10.69
N GLN A 91 18.03 13.74 10.36
CA GLN A 91 18.37 13.29 9.01
C GLN A 91 17.17 13.29 8.05
N ILE A 92 15.95 13.40 8.58
CA ILE A 92 14.72 13.45 7.79
C ILE A 92 14.37 14.91 7.53
N GLU A 93 14.26 15.30 6.26
CA GLU A 93 13.83 16.64 5.87
C GLU A 93 12.30 16.75 5.92
N GLU A 94 11.62 15.84 5.23
CA GLU A 94 10.17 15.87 5.07
C GLU A 94 9.59 14.44 4.94
N ILE A 95 8.38 14.26 5.47
CA ILE A 95 7.56 13.08 5.23
C ILE A 95 6.25 13.57 4.60
N SER A 96 6.10 13.35 3.29
CA SER A 96 4.92 13.79 2.55
C SER A 96 3.96 12.63 2.33
N TYR A 97 2.68 12.88 2.57
CA TYR A 97 1.58 11.96 2.25
C TYR A 97 0.83 12.43 1.00
N MET A 98 0.62 11.56 0.02
CA MET A 98 -0.18 11.89 -1.16
C MET A 98 -0.95 10.71 -1.77
N SER A 99 -2.04 11.05 -2.45
CA SER A 99 -2.84 10.09 -3.22
C SER A 99 -2.17 9.77 -4.56
N VAL A 100 -2.15 8.49 -4.92
CA VAL A 100 -1.48 7.99 -6.13
C VAL A 100 -2.46 7.92 -7.32
N ARG A 101 -3.66 8.48 -7.14
CA ARG A 101 -4.74 8.57 -8.14
C ARG A 101 -4.30 9.19 -9.47
N ASN A 102 -3.29 10.06 -9.45
CA ASN A 102 -2.79 10.78 -10.64
C ASN A 102 -1.50 10.19 -11.25
N THR A 103 -1.03 9.04 -10.76
CA THR A 103 0.18 8.39 -11.31
C THR A 103 -0.20 7.14 -12.09
N LEU A 104 0.73 6.63 -12.90
CA LEU A 104 0.58 5.72 -14.06
C LEU A 104 -0.41 4.54 -13.99
N ASN A 105 -0.97 4.20 -12.82
CA ASN A 105 -1.87 3.06 -12.63
C ASN A 105 -3.12 3.32 -11.77
N LYS A 106 -3.52 4.58 -11.52
CA LYS A 106 -4.75 4.90 -10.76
C LYS A 106 -4.89 4.05 -9.48
N PHE A 107 -3.79 3.85 -8.75
CA PHE A 107 -3.88 3.22 -7.45
C PHE A 107 -4.73 4.15 -6.57
N PRO A 108 -5.88 3.70 -6.04
CA PRO A 108 -6.73 4.54 -5.20
C PRO A 108 -6.05 4.87 -3.87
N ASP A 109 -4.91 4.23 -3.61
CA ASP A 109 -4.21 4.21 -2.35
C ASP A 109 -3.21 5.35 -2.21
N TYR A 110 -2.84 5.60 -0.97
CA TYR A 110 -1.97 6.69 -0.57
C TYR A 110 -0.59 6.17 -0.23
N PHE A 111 0.41 6.94 -0.63
CA PHE A 111 1.81 6.62 -0.44
C PHE A 111 2.47 7.75 0.35
N TYR A 112 3.52 7.36 1.05
CA TYR A 112 4.41 8.27 1.73
C TYR A 112 5.71 8.40 0.95
N GLU A 113 6.19 9.63 0.81
CA GLU A 113 7.55 9.97 0.40
C GLU A 113 8.29 10.46 1.64
N ILE A 114 9.44 9.86 1.95
CA ILE A 114 10.38 10.37 2.93
C ILE A 114 11.53 10.97 2.15
N LYS A 115 11.79 12.25 2.35
CA LYS A 115 12.98 12.96 1.85
C LYS A 115 13.96 13.14 3.00
N THR A 116 15.18 12.66 2.82
CA THR A 116 16.29 12.88 3.75
C THR A 116 17.07 14.14 3.37
N ILE A 117 17.82 14.70 4.33
CA ILE A 117 18.59 15.95 4.11
C ILE A 117 19.67 15.79 3.03
N ASP A 118 20.24 14.60 2.87
CA ASP A 118 21.20 14.26 1.81
C ASP A 118 20.53 14.07 0.42
N GLY A 119 19.23 14.32 0.30
CA GLY A 119 18.50 14.28 -0.96
C GLY A 119 18.09 12.88 -1.41
N VAL A 120 18.11 11.89 -0.51
CA VAL A 120 17.64 10.54 -0.79
C VAL A 120 16.13 10.46 -0.56
N TYR A 121 15.45 9.72 -1.42
CA TYR A 121 14.00 9.54 -1.37
C TYR A 121 13.64 8.09 -1.09
N PHE A 122 12.75 7.88 -0.12
CA PHE A 122 12.17 6.58 0.17
C PHE A 122 10.66 6.64 0.02
N TYR A 123 10.07 5.55 -0.46
CA TYR A 123 8.64 5.45 -0.70
C TYR A 123 8.06 4.32 0.11
N PHE A 124 6.87 4.46 0.69
CA PHE A 124 6.19 3.31 1.27
C PHE A 124 4.66 3.45 1.21
N LEU A 125 3.99 2.30 1.20
CA LEU A 125 2.53 2.23 1.17
C LEU A 125 1.95 2.57 2.53
N ASP A 126 0.86 3.34 2.54
CA ASP A 126 0.07 3.50 3.75
C ASP A 126 -0.65 2.20 4.13
N LYS A 127 -0.97 2.06 5.41
CA LYS A 127 -1.95 1.08 5.88
C LYS A 127 -3.34 1.47 5.41
N ARG A 128 -4.22 0.48 5.36
CA ARG A 128 -5.64 0.68 5.03
C ARG A 128 -6.22 1.79 5.90
N MET A 129 -6.88 2.76 5.26
CA MET A 129 -7.62 3.81 5.95
C MET A 129 -8.62 3.21 6.94
N ASN A 130 -8.78 3.88 8.06
CA ASN A 130 -9.84 3.51 8.99
C ASN A 130 -11.22 3.87 8.38
N TRP A 131 -12.29 3.39 9.01
CA TRP A 131 -13.69 3.72 8.69
C TRP A 131 -14.02 5.22 8.57
N LYS A 132 -13.22 6.12 9.16
CA LYS A 132 -13.35 7.57 9.05
C LYS A 132 -12.57 8.17 7.87
N GLY A 133 -11.91 7.34 7.06
CA GLY A 133 -11.05 7.78 5.97
C GLY A 133 -9.69 8.32 6.43
N GLU A 134 -9.32 8.12 7.70
CA GLU A 134 -8.04 8.62 8.23
C GLU A 134 -6.93 7.60 7.98
N SER A 135 -5.76 8.08 7.59
CA SER A 135 -4.53 7.29 7.50
C SER A 135 -4.02 6.91 8.91
N PRO A 136 -3.93 5.60 9.25
CA PRO A 136 -3.35 5.17 10.51
C PRO A 136 -1.88 5.57 10.65
N THR A 137 -1.14 5.57 9.54
CA THR A 137 0.27 5.99 9.51
C THR A 137 0.39 7.48 9.80
N MET A 138 -0.46 8.31 9.19
CA MET A 138 -0.46 9.75 9.41
C MET A 138 -0.68 10.05 10.89
N LYS A 139 -1.65 9.37 11.49
CA LYS A 139 -1.95 9.50 12.92
C LYS A 139 -0.75 9.13 13.80
N LEU A 140 0.01 8.09 13.44
CA LEU A 140 1.21 7.70 14.17
C LEU A 140 2.35 8.72 14.04
N LEU A 141 2.55 9.27 12.84
CA LEU A 141 3.60 10.25 12.55
C LEU A 141 3.30 11.61 13.19
N ILE A 142 2.06 12.10 13.09
CA ILE A 142 1.62 13.36 13.71
C ILE A 142 1.65 13.26 15.25
N ALA A 143 1.35 12.09 15.82
CA ALA A 143 1.42 11.88 17.26
C ALA A 143 2.88 11.81 17.79
N ASN A 144 3.87 11.59 16.92
CA ASN A 144 5.27 11.56 17.34
C ASN A 144 5.84 12.99 17.38
N PRO A 145 6.39 13.45 18.53
CA PRO A 145 6.84 14.84 18.70
C PRO A 145 7.98 15.24 17.77
N LEU A 146 8.80 14.29 17.29
CA LEU A 146 9.96 14.57 16.44
C LEU A 146 9.62 14.59 14.96
N PHE A 147 8.56 13.89 14.55
CA PHE A 147 8.18 13.76 13.15
C PHE A 147 6.90 14.54 12.80
N SER A 148 6.15 15.01 13.78
CA SER A 148 4.90 15.75 13.57
C SER A 148 5.07 16.98 12.69
N SER A 149 6.07 17.81 12.97
CA SER A 149 6.38 19.03 12.21
C SER A 149 6.98 18.76 10.82
N LYS A 150 7.53 17.57 10.61
CA LYS A 150 8.11 17.11 9.34
C LYS A 150 7.09 16.39 8.47
N THR A 151 5.94 16.01 9.02
CA THR A 151 4.89 15.28 8.31
C THR A 151 3.90 16.25 7.70
N LYS A 152 3.72 16.18 6.38
CA LYS A 152 2.82 17.06 5.64
C LYS A 152 1.88 16.26 4.76
N GLU A 153 0.63 16.71 4.68
CA GLU A 153 -0.28 16.29 3.62
C GLU A 153 0.03 17.11 2.37
N LYS A 154 0.61 16.49 1.35
CA LYS A 154 0.72 17.12 0.02
C LYS A 154 -0.64 17.00 -0.64
N GLY A 155 -1.52 17.97 -0.38
CA GLY A 155 -2.73 18.16 -1.16
C GLY A 155 -2.36 18.25 -2.64
N GLN A 156 -2.99 17.44 -3.49
CA GLN A 156 -2.77 17.29 -4.95
C GLN A 156 -1.62 18.14 -5.51
N SER A 157 -0.39 17.76 -5.16
CA SER A 157 0.79 18.52 -5.55
C SER A 157 0.92 18.50 -7.06
N SER A 158 1.07 19.68 -7.68
CA SER A 158 1.42 19.84 -9.09
C SER A 158 2.78 19.21 -9.44
N GLU A 159 3.59 18.84 -8.44
CA GLU A 159 4.91 18.21 -8.59
C GLU A 159 4.91 16.67 -8.36
N GLY A 160 3.78 16.03 -8.00
CA GLY A 160 3.75 14.54 -7.85
C GLY A 160 4.84 13.93 -6.93
N PHE A 161 5.20 12.66 -7.15
CA PHE A 161 6.41 12.07 -6.51
C PHE A 161 7.65 12.35 -7.34
N SER A 162 8.78 12.52 -6.66
CA SER A 162 10.09 12.70 -7.30
C SER A 162 10.44 11.53 -8.23
N ALA A 163 9.98 10.32 -7.92
CA ALA A 163 10.12 9.13 -8.77
C ALA A 163 9.43 9.26 -10.13
N PHE A 164 8.31 9.97 -10.22
CA PHE A 164 7.54 10.12 -11.48
C PHE A 164 8.12 11.21 -12.38
N HIS A 165 8.64 12.30 -11.81
CA HIS A 165 9.38 13.30 -12.60
C HIS A 165 10.65 12.75 -13.26
N LYS A 166 11.21 11.67 -12.72
CA LYS A 166 12.37 10.99 -13.31
C LYS A 166 12.02 10.24 -14.59
N GLN A 167 10.75 9.85 -14.78
CA GLN A 167 10.28 9.17 -15.99
C GLN A 167 9.98 10.13 -17.14
N ASP A 168 9.55 11.37 -16.86
CA ASP A 168 9.25 12.38 -17.89
C ASP A 168 10.50 12.97 -18.58
N LYS A 169 11.70 12.65 -18.08
CA LYS A 169 13.00 13.15 -18.60
C LYS A 169 13.78 12.11 -19.43
N LEU A 170 13.14 11.01 -19.82
CA LEU A 170 13.69 9.94 -20.66
C LEU A 170 12.91 9.85 -21.98
#